data_AF-A0A3C0GM66-F1
#
_entry.id   AF-A0A3C0GM66-F1
#
_cell.length_a   1.000
_cell.length_b   1.000
_cell.length_c   1.000
_cell.angle_alpha   90.00
_cell.angle_beta   90.00
_cell.angle_gamma   90.00
#
_symmetry.space_group_name_H-M   'P 1'
#
loop_
_entity.id
_entity.type
_entity.pdbx_description
1 polymer ?
#
loop_
_entity_poly.entity_id
_entity_poly.type
_entity_poly.pdbx_seq_one_letter_code
_entity_poly.pdbx_strand_id
1 'polypeptide(L)'
;MSLIEAPSIFYGSSIKKGSVSLKFYITGTLAAELRDTKRNGELVQVSGTYNAATNDGKVGGVVLYNEGFFALTGAWSINGNFTDKYVGDTQSSPKWTDFGVGAFDATAQGAVTASAFVVDFEGVNYVPTVTMMAHAPKGMMNNSTNPTFLKKGQELVSVTSSYDFKEFDEAEIKILEHSPYIDPTGSFTKQTYISKIGIYDENKNLIAIAKLANPVRKTEERDYTFKMKLDF
;
A
#
# COMPACT_ATOMS: atom_id res chain seq x y z
N MET A 1 -26.37 7.15 25.33
CA MET A 1 -25.13 6.76 24.63
C MET A 1 -25.57 5.95 23.44
N SER A 2 -25.07 6.26 22.25
CA SER A 2 -25.36 5.51 21.02
C SER A 2 -24.07 4.86 20.52
N LEU A 3 -24.19 3.67 19.95
CA LEU A 3 -23.08 2.90 19.41
C LEU A 3 -23.38 2.61 17.95
N ILE A 4 -22.45 2.98 17.07
CA ILE A 4 -22.55 2.75 15.63
C ILE A 4 -21.39 1.83 15.24
N GLU A 5 -21.72 0.78 14.50
CA GLU A 5 -20.75 -0.17 13.97
C GLU A 5 -20.56 0.09 12.48
N ALA A 6 -19.32 0.34 12.05
CA ALA A 6 -18.92 0.21 10.67
C ALA A 6 -18.42 -1.22 10.42
N PRO A 7 -19.00 -1.97 9.48
CA PRO A 7 -18.50 -3.29 9.13
C PRO A 7 -17.07 -3.25 8.57
N SER A 8 -16.28 -4.27 8.88
CA SER A 8 -14.86 -4.38 8.47
C SER A 8 -14.63 -4.38 6.96
N ILE A 9 -15.64 -4.76 6.17
CA ILE A 9 -15.61 -4.67 4.70
C ILE A 9 -15.37 -3.24 4.20
N PHE A 10 -15.76 -2.21 4.96
CA PHE A 10 -15.62 -0.81 4.54
C PHE A 10 -14.26 -0.19 4.88
N TYR A 11 -13.57 -0.68 5.93
CA TYR A 11 -12.28 -0.11 6.36
C TYR A 11 -11.07 -1.02 6.15
N GLY A 12 -11.28 -2.29 5.80
CA GLY A 12 -10.20 -3.27 5.60
C GLY A 12 -9.57 -3.67 6.93
N SER A 13 -8.33 -3.24 7.17
CA SER A 13 -7.57 -3.64 8.37
C SER A 13 -7.73 -2.68 9.54
N SER A 14 -7.92 -1.38 9.30
CA SER A 14 -8.19 -0.38 10.35
C SER A 14 -8.71 0.91 9.74
N ILE A 15 -9.48 1.70 10.48
CA ILE A 15 -9.86 3.06 10.09
C ILE A 15 -8.65 3.99 10.22
N LYS A 16 -8.40 4.81 9.19
CA LYS A 16 -7.31 5.78 9.20
C LYS A 16 -7.54 6.84 10.27
N LYS A 17 -6.58 6.96 11.20
CA LYS A 17 -6.61 7.98 12.25
C LYS A 17 -6.67 9.38 11.64
N GLY A 18 -7.57 10.21 12.14
CA GLY A 18 -7.80 11.58 11.69
C GLY A 18 -8.72 11.73 10.47
N SER A 19 -9.23 10.62 9.91
CA SER A 19 -10.11 10.65 8.73
C SER A 19 -11.60 10.67 9.07
N VAL A 20 -11.96 10.40 10.32
CA VAL A 20 -13.36 10.23 10.71
C VAL A 20 -14.06 11.58 10.86
N SER A 21 -15.20 11.71 10.20
CA SER A 21 -16.10 12.87 10.25
C SER A 21 -17.55 12.40 10.26
N LEU A 22 -18.32 12.82 11.26
CA LEU A 22 -19.77 12.59 11.35
C LEU A 22 -20.49 13.92 11.19
N LYS A 23 -21.41 14.00 10.23
CA LYS A 23 -22.16 15.21 9.92
C LYS A 23 -23.64 14.99 10.19
N PHE A 24 -24.22 15.95 10.92
CA PHE A 24 -25.64 15.99 11.22
C PHE A 24 -26.28 17.10 10.38
N TYR A 25 -27.28 16.74 9.57
CA TYR A 25 -28.05 17.68 8.76
C TYR A 25 -29.47 17.83 9.32
N ILE A 26 -29.97 19.06 9.36
CA ILE A 26 -31.36 19.39 9.71
C ILE A 26 -31.95 20.17 8.55
N THR A 27 -33.08 19.73 8.00
CA THR A 27 -33.77 20.40 6.87
C THR A 27 -32.84 20.67 5.68
N GLY A 28 -31.85 19.79 5.44
CA GLY A 28 -30.87 19.91 4.35
C GLY A 28 -29.67 20.85 4.63
N THR A 29 -29.60 21.49 5.80
CA THR A 29 -28.45 22.33 6.21
C THR A 29 -27.59 21.60 7.23
N LEU A 30 -26.25 21.74 7.14
CA LEU A 30 -25.33 21.17 8.13
C LEU A 30 -25.60 21.83 9.50
N ALA A 31 -26.01 21.03 10.46
CA ALA A 31 -26.32 21.49 11.82
C ALA A 31 -25.11 21.38 12.74
N ALA A 32 -24.36 20.28 12.65
CA ALA A 32 -23.09 20.11 13.35
C ALA A 32 -22.22 19.00 12.75
N GLU A 33 -20.91 19.05 13.04
CA GLU A 33 -19.90 18.07 12.62
C GLU A 33 -19.02 17.64 13.79
N LEU A 34 -18.93 16.32 14.02
CA LEU A 34 -17.90 15.71 14.85
C LEU A 34 -16.75 15.24 13.98
N ARG A 35 -15.52 15.60 14.35
CA ARG A 35 -14.33 15.21 13.62
C ARG A 35 -13.23 14.74 14.56
N ASP A 36 -12.54 13.68 14.13
CA ASP A 36 -11.32 13.22 14.77
C ASP A 36 -10.15 14.13 14.38
N THR A 37 -10.01 15.27 15.06
CA THR A 37 -8.92 16.22 14.81
C THR A 37 -7.63 15.85 15.55
N LYS A 38 -7.76 15.17 16.70
CA LYS A 38 -6.66 14.83 17.60
C LYS A 38 -5.97 13.51 17.25
N ARG A 39 -6.55 12.66 16.40
CA ARG A 39 -6.01 11.35 15.99
C ARG A 39 -5.83 10.37 17.16
N ASN A 40 -6.54 10.60 18.26
CA ASN A 40 -6.49 9.82 19.49
C ASN A 40 -7.79 9.03 19.74
N GLY A 41 -8.70 9.02 18.77
CA GLY A 41 -10.02 8.41 18.87
C GLY A 41 -11.09 9.37 19.36
N GLU A 42 -10.76 10.55 19.90
CA GLU A 42 -11.78 11.49 20.36
C GLU A 42 -12.44 12.22 19.18
N LEU A 43 -13.76 12.12 19.09
CA LEU A 43 -14.58 12.88 18.15
C LEU A 43 -14.92 14.23 18.76
N VAL A 44 -14.32 15.29 18.22
CA VAL A 44 -14.50 16.66 18.69
C VAL A 44 -15.49 17.38 17.80
N GLN A 45 -16.43 18.14 18.38
CA GLN A 45 -17.30 19.00 17.59
C GLN A 45 -16.50 20.17 17.01
N VAL A 46 -16.44 20.25 15.67
CA VAL A 46 -15.68 21.29 14.94
C VAL A 46 -16.58 22.34 14.33
N SER A 47 -17.84 22.00 14.04
CA SER A 47 -18.84 22.97 13.63
C SER A 47 -20.17 22.67 14.32
N GLY A 48 -20.87 23.72 14.71
CA GLY A 48 -22.22 23.65 15.25
C GLY A 48 -22.96 24.97 15.01
N THR A 49 -24.18 24.92 14.50
CA THR A 49 -24.99 26.12 14.24
C THR A 49 -25.57 26.70 15.53
N TYR A 50 -25.76 25.88 16.55
CA TYR A 50 -26.35 26.26 17.85
C TYR A 50 -25.32 26.11 18.97
N ASN A 51 -25.17 27.15 19.80
CA ASN A 51 -24.22 27.19 20.92
C ASN A 51 -22.78 26.80 20.52
N ALA A 52 -22.36 27.17 19.31
CA ALA A 52 -21.01 27.00 18.76
C ALA A 52 -19.93 27.38 19.80
N ALA A 53 -20.06 28.57 20.40
CA ALA A 53 -19.11 29.09 21.39
C ALA A 53 -18.96 28.25 22.66
N THR A 54 -19.94 27.39 22.98
CA THR A 54 -19.96 26.58 24.21
C THR A 54 -19.67 25.11 23.96
N ASN A 55 -19.98 24.61 22.76
CA ASN A 55 -19.93 23.17 22.44
C ASN A 55 -18.88 22.82 21.39
N ASP A 56 -18.40 23.78 20.60
CA ASP A 56 -17.28 23.55 19.71
C ASP A 56 -16.01 23.33 20.54
N GLY A 57 -15.24 22.31 20.17
CA GLY A 57 -14.08 21.85 20.93
C GLY A 57 -14.39 20.81 22.02
N LYS A 58 -15.67 20.47 22.28
CA LYS A 58 -16.03 19.37 23.20
C LYS A 58 -16.01 18.03 22.49
N VAL A 59 -15.70 16.98 23.27
CA VAL A 59 -15.71 15.59 22.81
C VAL A 59 -17.13 15.05 22.83
N GLY A 60 -17.68 14.73 21.66
CA GLY A 60 -19.04 14.17 21.49
C GLY A 60 -19.08 12.66 21.35
N GLY A 61 -17.92 12.01 21.24
CA GLY A 61 -17.81 10.56 21.17
C GLY A 61 -16.37 10.08 21.04
N VAL A 62 -16.21 8.76 20.92
CA VAL A 62 -14.92 8.09 20.74
C VAL A 62 -15.02 7.09 19.59
N VAL A 63 -13.93 6.93 18.83
CA VAL A 63 -13.76 5.95 17.76
C VAL A 63 -12.75 4.89 18.19
N LEU A 64 -13.13 3.64 17.98
CA LEU A 64 -12.27 2.47 18.09
C LEU A 64 -11.82 2.08 16.68
N TYR A 65 -10.62 2.54 16.28
CA TYR A 65 -10.16 2.46 14.88
C TYR A 65 -9.98 1.03 14.35
N ASN A 66 -9.63 0.08 15.21
CA ASN A 66 -9.37 -1.30 14.80
C ASN A 66 -10.67 -2.11 14.74
N GLU A 67 -11.61 -1.80 15.62
CA GLU A 67 -12.88 -2.49 15.77
C GLU A 67 -13.96 -1.93 14.84
N GLY A 68 -13.84 -0.66 14.44
CA GLY A 68 -14.83 0.01 13.61
C GLY A 68 -16.05 0.53 14.37
N PHE A 69 -15.92 0.74 15.69
CA PHE A 69 -17.01 1.27 16.51
C PHE A 69 -16.89 2.78 16.73
N PHE A 70 -18.03 3.46 16.64
CA PHE A 70 -18.20 4.86 17.04
C PHE A 70 -19.14 4.91 18.24
N ALA A 71 -18.61 5.31 19.40
CA ALA A 71 -19.37 5.46 20.64
C ALA A 71 -19.70 6.93 20.87
N LEU A 72 -20.96 7.32 20.74
CA LEU A 72 -21.43 8.70 20.86
C LEU A 72 -22.01 8.96 22.25
N THR A 73 -21.48 9.98 22.92
CA THR A 73 -21.83 10.36 24.30
C THR A 73 -22.37 11.78 24.42
N GLY A 74 -22.29 12.58 23.35
CA GLY A 74 -22.74 13.97 23.35
C GLY A 74 -24.26 14.11 23.50
N ALA A 75 -24.73 14.39 24.72
CA ALA A 75 -26.15 14.54 25.04
C ALA A 75 -26.65 16.00 24.99
N TRP A 76 -25.82 16.96 24.56
CA TRP A 76 -26.22 18.36 24.42
C TRP A 76 -27.03 18.58 23.15
N SER A 77 -27.90 19.59 23.19
CA SER A 77 -28.72 19.96 22.04
C SER A 77 -27.85 20.57 20.93
N ILE A 78 -27.97 20.00 19.73
CA ILE A 78 -27.35 20.46 18.47
C ILE A 78 -28.18 21.60 17.84
N ASN A 79 -29.46 21.72 18.20
CA ASN A 79 -30.33 22.81 17.76
C ASN A 79 -31.46 23.03 18.77
N GLY A 80 -31.54 24.23 19.35
CA GLY A 80 -32.57 24.57 20.34
C GLY A 80 -33.95 24.91 19.76
N ASN A 81 -34.02 25.23 18.46
CA ASN A 81 -35.25 25.68 17.79
C ASN A 81 -35.88 24.60 16.89
N PHE A 82 -35.28 23.41 16.85
CA PHE A 82 -35.74 22.28 16.08
C PHE A 82 -35.93 21.07 17.00
N THR A 83 -37.05 20.37 16.81
CA THR A 83 -37.36 19.13 17.53
C THR A 83 -37.88 18.11 16.55
N ASP A 84 -37.48 16.85 16.71
CA ASP A 84 -37.93 15.73 15.91
C ASP A 84 -38.26 14.54 16.82
N LYS A 85 -38.91 13.52 16.26
CA LYS A 85 -39.28 12.30 16.98
C LYS A 85 -38.15 11.27 16.86
N TYR A 86 -37.08 11.45 17.64
CA TYR A 86 -35.93 10.56 17.63
C TYR A 86 -36.20 9.22 18.34
N VAL A 87 -37.04 9.20 19.38
CA VAL A 87 -37.41 7.96 20.09
C VAL A 87 -38.91 7.94 20.32
N GLY A 88 -39.59 6.97 19.72
CA GLY A 88 -41.04 6.86 19.77
C GLY A 88 -41.74 8.13 19.27
N ASP A 89 -42.80 8.56 19.97
CA ASP A 89 -43.65 9.68 19.53
C ASP A 89 -43.32 11.04 20.17
N THR A 90 -42.32 11.07 21.06
CA THR A 90 -41.95 12.30 21.78
C THR A 90 -41.02 13.17 20.95
N GLN A 91 -41.35 14.45 20.81
CA GLN A 91 -40.46 15.43 20.20
C GLN A 91 -39.33 15.80 21.15
N SER A 92 -38.08 15.65 20.70
CA SER A 92 -36.89 16.08 21.42
C SER A 92 -35.96 16.87 20.51
N SER A 93 -35.14 17.73 21.11
CA SER A 93 -34.08 18.41 20.36
C SER A 93 -32.99 17.41 19.93
N PRO A 94 -32.37 17.59 18.75
CA PRO A 94 -31.30 16.73 18.24
C PRO A 94 -30.10 16.68 19.18
N LYS A 95 -29.60 15.48 19.45
CA LYS A 95 -28.35 15.24 20.20
C LYS A 95 -27.45 14.28 19.41
N TRP A 96 -26.16 14.23 19.73
CA TRP A 96 -25.24 13.25 19.12
C TRP A 96 -25.59 11.82 19.52
N THR A 97 -26.25 11.62 20.65
CA THR A 97 -26.79 10.31 21.04
C THR A 97 -27.94 9.83 20.15
N ASP A 98 -28.59 10.73 19.41
CA ASP A 98 -29.70 10.40 18.51
C ASP A 98 -29.23 10.22 17.05
N PHE A 99 -27.91 10.26 16.83
CA PHE A 99 -27.32 10.10 15.52
C PHE A 99 -27.53 8.67 15.00
N GLY A 100 -28.05 8.55 13.78
CA GLY A 100 -28.30 7.25 13.15
C GLY A 100 -29.59 6.56 13.61
N VAL A 101 -30.49 7.28 14.28
CA VAL A 101 -31.83 6.77 14.61
C VAL A 101 -32.51 6.12 13.39
N GLY A 102 -33.13 4.97 13.61
CA GLY A 102 -33.81 4.21 12.56
C GLY A 102 -32.89 3.25 11.79
N ALA A 103 -31.58 3.25 12.05
CA ALA A 103 -30.62 2.26 11.56
C ALA A 103 -30.64 0.96 12.41
N PHE A 104 -31.82 0.36 12.59
CA PHE A 104 -32.02 -0.91 13.30
C PHE A 104 -31.44 -0.95 14.73
N ASP A 105 -31.59 0.15 15.46
CA ASP A 105 -31.02 0.39 16.80
C ASP A 105 -31.81 -0.24 17.97
N ALA A 106 -32.77 -1.12 17.67
CA ALA A 106 -33.70 -1.75 18.61
C ALA A 106 -34.46 -0.77 19.54
N THR A 107 -34.47 0.51 19.20
CA THR A 107 -35.14 1.57 19.95
C THR A 107 -36.55 1.79 19.38
N ALA A 108 -37.46 2.33 20.19
CA ALA A 108 -38.83 2.62 19.73
C ALA A 108 -38.78 3.51 18.48
N GLN A 109 -39.38 3.02 17.38
CA GLN A 109 -39.28 3.64 16.06
C GLN A 109 -39.74 5.11 16.10
N GLY A 110 -38.79 6.03 15.94
CA GLY A 110 -39.03 7.46 15.81
C GLY A 110 -39.40 7.83 14.37
N ALA A 111 -40.34 8.76 14.19
CA ALA A 111 -40.73 9.29 12.88
C ALA A 111 -39.91 10.55 12.54
N VAL A 112 -38.62 10.35 12.25
CA VAL A 112 -37.68 11.43 11.91
C VAL A 112 -38.03 12.01 10.55
N THR A 113 -38.38 13.28 10.49
CA THR A 113 -38.92 13.90 9.26
C THR A 113 -37.91 14.78 8.55
N ALA A 114 -36.99 15.42 9.28
CA ALA A 114 -36.06 16.39 8.68
C ALA A 114 -34.60 16.25 9.10
N SER A 115 -34.25 15.22 9.87
CA SER A 115 -32.85 14.95 10.27
C SER A 115 -32.21 13.92 9.33
N ALA A 116 -30.98 14.17 8.90
CA ALA A 116 -30.18 13.26 8.08
C ALA A 116 -28.75 13.16 8.62
N PHE A 117 -28.12 12.02 8.40
CA PHE A 117 -26.82 11.66 8.98
C PHE A 117 -25.86 11.22 7.89
N VAL A 118 -24.60 11.63 7.99
CA VAL A 118 -23.52 11.17 7.11
C VAL A 118 -22.31 10.81 7.95
N VAL A 119 -21.69 9.66 7.65
CA VAL A 119 -20.44 9.21 8.26
C VAL A 119 -19.41 9.07 7.15
N ASP A 120 -18.34 9.86 7.24
CA ASP A 120 -17.20 9.82 6.33
C ASP A 120 -15.98 9.28 7.09
N PHE A 121 -15.31 8.27 6.53
CA PHE A 121 -14.02 7.77 7.03
C PHE A 121 -13.19 7.14 5.91
N GLU A 122 -11.87 7.07 6.10
CA GLU A 122 -10.96 6.37 5.19
C GLU A 122 -10.49 5.06 5.80
N GLY A 123 -10.56 3.96 5.05
CA GLY A 123 -9.98 2.67 5.43
C GLY A 123 -8.49 2.57 5.16
N VAL A 124 -7.79 1.71 5.91
CA VAL A 124 -6.40 1.32 5.67
C VAL A 124 -6.36 -0.20 5.50
N ASN A 125 -5.75 -0.65 4.41
CA ASN A 125 -5.50 -2.06 4.16
C ASN A 125 -4.00 -2.35 4.30
N TYR A 126 -3.62 -3.22 5.24
CA TYR A 126 -2.26 -3.69 5.38
C TYR A 126 -2.05 -4.90 4.49
N VAL A 127 -1.35 -4.70 3.38
CA VAL A 127 -0.88 -5.81 2.53
C VAL A 127 0.43 -6.33 3.14
N PRO A 128 0.47 -7.59 3.61
CA PRO A 128 1.69 -8.15 4.14
C PRO A 128 2.68 -8.40 2.99
N THR A 129 3.95 -8.00 3.17
CA THR A 129 4.98 -8.17 2.13
C THR A 129 6.26 -8.74 2.71
N VAL A 130 6.87 -9.70 2.02
CA VAL A 130 8.22 -10.18 2.33
C VAL A 130 9.23 -9.35 1.55
N THR A 131 10.25 -8.83 2.24
CA THR A 131 11.40 -8.16 1.59
C THR A 131 12.56 -9.15 1.49
N MET A 132 13.04 -9.37 0.26
CA MET A 132 14.18 -10.24 -0.03
C MET A 132 15.34 -9.42 -0.61
N MET A 133 16.57 -9.75 -0.21
CA MET A 133 17.79 -9.11 -0.71
C MET A 133 18.64 -10.14 -1.46
N ALA A 134 18.77 -9.96 -2.77
CA ALA A 134 19.65 -10.79 -3.59
C ALA A 134 20.97 -10.05 -3.84
N HIS A 135 22.05 -10.57 -3.27
CA HIS A 135 23.38 -9.98 -3.37
C HIS A 135 24.14 -10.55 -4.57
N ALA A 136 24.77 -9.69 -5.35
CA ALA A 136 25.63 -10.02 -6.48
C ALA A 136 27.02 -9.38 -6.24
N PRO A 137 27.84 -9.97 -5.35
CA PRO A 137 29.13 -9.40 -4.93
C PRO A 137 30.15 -9.34 -6.07
N LYS A 138 31.21 -8.54 -5.88
CA LYS A 138 32.33 -8.42 -6.81
C LYS A 138 32.96 -9.79 -7.12
N GLY A 139 33.43 -9.98 -8.34
CA GLY A 139 34.05 -11.23 -8.82
C GLY A 139 33.09 -12.41 -9.04
N MET A 140 31.82 -12.31 -8.64
CA MET A 140 30.80 -13.34 -8.89
C MET A 140 29.89 -12.99 -10.07
N MET A 141 29.25 -14.01 -10.65
CA MET A 141 28.28 -13.87 -11.75
C MET A 141 28.86 -13.21 -13.01
N ASN A 142 30.15 -13.43 -13.29
CA ASN A 142 30.92 -12.87 -14.40
C ASN A 142 30.99 -13.77 -15.65
N ASN A 143 30.27 -14.90 -15.66
CA ASN A 143 30.19 -15.78 -16.82
C ASN A 143 28.74 -15.86 -17.33
N SER A 144 28.57 -15.86 -18.65
CA SER A 144 27.29 -16.08 -19.32
C SER A 144 27.29 -17.46 -19.96
N THR A 145 26.18 -18.18 -19.87
CA THR A 145 25.97 -19.45 -20.59
C THR A 145 25.46 -19.24 -22.02
N ASN A 146 25.49 -18.00 -22.52
CA ASN A 146 25.02 -17.69 -23.87
C ASN A 146 25.98 -18.28 -24.92
N PRO A 147 25.54 -19.22 -25.79
CA PRO A 147 26.39 -19.88 -26.78
C PRO A 147 26.94 -18.94 -27.88
N THR A 148 26.44 -17.70 -27.98
CA THR A 148 26.91 -16.69 -28.96
C THR A 148 28.11 -15.87 -28.48
N PHE A 149 28.84 -16.34 -27.47
CA PHE A 149 30.02 -15.66 -26.93
C PHE A 149 31.24 -15.70 -27.86
N LEU A 150 31.30 -16.66 -28.79
CA LEU A 150 32.37 -16.76 -29.79
C LEU A 150 32.11 -15.81 -30.98
N LYS A 151 33.18 -15.23 -31.53
CA LYS A 151 33.11 -14.43 -32.77
C LYS A 151 32.64 -15.32 -33.93
N LYS A 152 31.73 -14.79 -34.76
CA LYS A 152 31.22 -15.52 -35.93
C LYS A 152 32.21 -15.39 -37.10
N GLY A 153 32.50 -16.50 -37.79
CA GLY A 153 33.29 -16.50 -39.03
C GLY A 153 34.81 -16.56 -38.83
N GLN A 154 35.28 -16.97 -37.66
CA GLN A 154 36.69 -17.31 -37.44
C GLN A 154 37.03 -18.68 -38.03
N GLU A 155 38.21 -18.82 -38.62
CA GLU A 155 38.72 -20.12 -39.06
C GLU A 155 39.12 -20.94 -37.84
N LEU A 156 38.27 -21.90 -37.51
CA LEU A 156 38.48 -22.82 -36.40
C LEU A 156 39.03 -24.13 -36.94
N VAL A 157 40.35 -24.28 -36.92
CA VAL A 157 41.01 -25.51 -37.36
C VAL A 157 41.06 -26.49 -36.19
N SER A 158 40.18 -27.49 -36.18
CA SER A 158 40.28 -28.63 -35.26
C SER A 158 40.99 -29.78 -35.95
N VAL A 159 42.05 -30.31 -35.34
CA VAL A 159 42.74 -31.51 -35.83
C VAL A 159 42.50 -32.65 -34.84
N THR A 160 41.95 -33.76 -35.34
CA THR A 160 41.81 -35.01 -34.58
C THR A 160 42.44 -36.15 -35.35
N SER A 161 43.42 -36.82 -34.76
CA SER A 161 44.07 -38.01 -35.32
C SER A 161 44.44 -39.00 -34.21
N SER A 162 44.88 -40.20 -34.57
CA SER A 162 45.34 -41.22 -33.60
C SER A 162 46.58 -40.81 -32.80
N TYR A 163 47.29 -39.74 -33.19
CA TYR A 163 48.53 -39.29 -32.57
C TYR A 163 48.51 -37.82 -32.10
N ASP A 164 47.49 -37.05 -32.47
CA ASP A 164 47.46 -35.62 -32.20
C ASP A 164 46.02 -35.13 -32.05
N PHE A 165 45.78 -34.35 -31.00
CA PHE A 165 44.51 -33.67 -30.72
C PHE A 165 44.82 -32.21 -30.46
N LYS A 166 44.26 -31.32 -31.29
CA LYS A 166 44.32 -29.87 -31.08
C LYS A 166 42.92 -29.31 -30.95
N GLU A 167 42.62 -28.79 -29.76
CA GLU A 167 41.44 -27.97 -29.51
C GLU A 167 41.63 -26.56 -30.11
N PHE A 168 40.54 -25.78 -30.19
CA PHE A 168 40.56 -24.41 -30.71
C PHE A 168 41.40 -23.48 -29.81
N ASP A 169 42.71 -23.42 -30.06
CA ASP A 169 43.66 -22.64 -29.25
C ASP A 169 43.47 -21.11 -29.41
N GLU A 170 42.92 -20.67 -30.56
CA GLU A 170 42.79 -19.25 -30.92
C GLU A 170 41.34 -18.76 -31.07
N ALA A 171 40.39 -19.39 -30.39
CA ALA A 171 38.98 -18.98 -30.49
C ALA A 171 38.74 -17.58 -29.90
N GLU A 172 38.53 -16.58 -30.76
CA GLU A 172 38.28 -15.20 -30.33
C GLU A 172 36.88 -15.06 -29.69
N ILE A 173 36.87 -14.53 -28.46
CA ILE A 173 35.65 -14.17 -27.76
C ILE A 173 35.14 -12.83 -28.29
N LYS A 174 33.84 -12.76 -28.58
CA LYS A 174 33.20 -11.53 -29.02
C LYS A 174 33.28 -10.47 -27.92
N ILE A 175 33.96 -9.37 -28.20
CA ILE A 175 34.01 -8.18 -27.35
C ILE A 175 32.67 -7.43 -27.48
N LEU A 176 32.07 -7.06 -26.34
CA LEU A 176 30.84 -6.25 -26.29
C LEU A 176 31.12 -4.75 -26.15
N GLU A 177 32.36 -4.38 -25.83
CA GLU A 177 32.78 -2.98 -25.71
C GLU A 177 33.03 -2.36 -27.08
N HIS A 178 32.49 -1.16 -27.28
CA HIS A 178 32.78 -0.35 -28.45
C HIS A 178 33.96 0.57 -28.14
N SER A 179 35.08 0.39 -28.84
CA SER A 179 36.15 1.39 -28.88
C SER A 179 35.88 2.35 -30.05
N PRO A 180 35.90 3.68 -29.83
CA PRO A 180 35.76 4.66 -30.91
C PRO A 180 37.04 4.81 -31.74
N TYR A 181 38.14 4.14 -31.37
CA TYR A 181 39.43 4.20 -32.05
C TYR A 181 39.65 2.95 -32.92
N ILE A 182 40.23 3.15 -34.12
CA ILE A 182 40.58 2.08 -35.08
C ILE A 182 41.66 1.15 -34.52
N ASP A 183 42.56 1.67 -33.68
CA ASP A 183 43.60 0.92 -32.98
C ASP A 183 44.05 1.70 -31.73
N PRO A 184 44.38 1.04 -30.60
CA PRO A 184 44.19 -0.38 -30.29
C PRO A 184 42.75 -0.72 -29.87
N THR A 185 42.31 -1.91 -30.25
CA THR A 185 41.09 -2.53 -29.70
C THR A 185 41.35 -2.86 -28.22
N GLY A 186 40.53 -2.35 -27.30
CA GLY A 186 40.73 -2.54 -25.86
C GLY A 186 40.82 -4.02 -25.44
N SER A 187 41.55 -4.31 -24.35
CA SER A 187 41.68 -5.66 -23.80
C SER A 187 40.31 -6.26 -23.46
N PHE A 188 40.10 -7.54 -23.75
CA PHE A 188 38.84 -8.23 -23.42
C PHE A 188 38.51 -8.11 -21.93
N THR A 189 37.35 -7.53 -21.63
CA THR A 189 36.79 -7.50 -20.28
C THR A 189 35.52 -8.36 -20.23
N LYS A 190 35.41 -9.21 -19.19
CA LYS A 190 34.19 -10.03 -19.00
C LYS A 190 33.02 -9.14 -18.60
N GLN A 191 31.92 -9.27 -19.34
CA GLN A 191 30.70 -8.49 -19.11
C GLN A 191 29.50 -9.39 -19.17
N THR A 192 28.75 -9.41 -18.08
CA THR A 192 27.48 -10.12 -17.99
C THR A 192 26.36 -9.14 -17.72
N TYR A 193 25.14 -9.58 -17.96
CA TYR A 193 23.94 -8.82 -17.67
C TYR A 193 23.01 -9.65 -16.81
N ILE A 194 22.61 -9.10 -15.67
CA ILE A 194 21.58 -9.71 -14.82
C ILE A 194 20.24 -9.25 -15.38
N SER A 195 19.44 -10.19 -15.88
CA SER A 195 18.12 -9.92 -16.49
C SER A 195 16.95 -10.50 -15.70
N LYS A 196 17.20 -11.57 -14.95
CA LYS A 196 16.20 -12.29 -14.16
C LYS A 196 16.85 -12.76 -12.85
N ILE A 197 16.06 -12.76 -11.79
CA ILE A 197 16.43 -13.28 -10.47
C ILE A 197 15.43 -14.39 -10.13
N GLY A 198 15.92 -15.62 -9.97
CA GLY A 198 15.11 -16.75 -9.54
C GLY A 198 15.06 -16.82 -8.02
N ILE A 199 13.87 -17.06 -7.47
CA ILE A 199 13.63 -17.28 -6.04
C ILE A 199 13.38 -18.76 -5.86
N TYR A 200 14.11 -19.39 -4.94
CA TYR A 200 14.07 -20.82 -4.70
C TYR A 200 13.62 -21.12 -3.28
N ASP A 201 12.93 -22.25 -3.08
CA ASP A 201 12.63 -22.79 -1.76
C ASP A 201 13.85 -23.54 -1.16
N GLU A 202 13.71 -24.05 0.06
CA GLU A 202 14.76 -24.82 0.75
C GLU A 202 15.18 -26.10 -0.01
N ASN A 203 14.28 -26.65 -0.82
CA ASN A 203 14.51 -27.85 -1.63
C ASN A 203 15.08 -27.52 -3.02
N LYS A 204 15.41 -26.26 -3.29
CA LYS A 204 15.89 -25.74 -4.59
C LYS A 204 14.86 -25.81 -5.73
N ASN A 205 13.58 -25.85 -5.41
CA ASN A 205 12.52 -25.64 -6.39
C ASN A 205 12.37 -24.15 -6.68
N LEU A 206 12.22 -23.78 -7.95
CA LEU A 206 11.99 -22.41 -8.36
C LEU A 206 10.54 -21.99 -8.04
N ILE A 207 10.36 -21.06 -7.12
CA ILE A 207 9.04 -20.59 -6.67
C ILE A 207 8.61 -19.27 -7.32
N ALA A 208 9.56 -18.44 -7.77
CA ALA A 208 9.26 -17.20 -8.48
C ALA A 208 10.42 -16.72 -9.35
N ILE A 209 10.13 -15.89 -10.37
CA ILE A 209 11.13 -15.25 -11.23
C ILE A 209 10.86 -13.74 -11.27
N ALA A 210 11.76 -12.93 -10.73
CA ALA A 210 11.74 -11.49 -10.88
C ALA A 210 12.47 -11.10 -12.17
N LYS A 211 11.72 -10.61 -13.18
CA LYS A 211 12.29 -10.10 -14.43
C LYS A 211 12.59 -8.61 -14.29
N LEU A 212 13.82 -8.22 -14.59
CA LEU A 212 14.22 -6.82 -14.61
C LEU A 212 13.78 -6.18 -15.93
N ALA A 213 13.25 -4.94 -15.86
CA ALA A 213 12.81 -4.21 -17.05
C ALA A 213 13.99 -3.93 -18.00
N ASN A 214 15.11 -3.48 -17.44
CA ASN A 214 16.36 -3.27 -18.14
C ASN A 214 17.44 -4.17 -17.51
N PRO A 215 18.11 -5.05 -18.27
CA PRO A 215 19.20 -5.85 -17.76
C PRO A 215 20.33 -4.99 -17.19
N VAL A 216 20.82 -5.34 -16.01
CA VAL A 216 21.88 -4.57 -15.32
C VAL A 216 23.24 -5.14 -15.68
N ARG A 217 24.12 -4.32 -16.24
CA ARG A 217 25.51 -4.70 -16.57
C ARG A 217 26.30 -4.97 -15.30
N LYS A 218 26.84 -6.19 -15.21
CA LYS A 218 27.69 -6.69 -14.13
C LYS A 218 29.11 -6.93 -14.68
N THR A 219 30.06 -6.17 -14.13
CA THR A 219 31.49 -6.38 -14.33
C THR A 219 32.09 -6.96 -13.05
N GLU A 220 33.33 -7.44 -13.10
CA GLU A 220 33.99 -8.07 -11.95
C GLU A 220 34.15 -7.11 -10.76
N GLU A 221 34.34 -5.82 -11.02
CA GLU A 221 34.58 -4.80 -9.99
C GLU A 221 33.30 -4.23 -9.35
N ARG A 222 32.15 -4.40 -10.00
CA ARG A 222 30.88 -3.81 -9.55
C ARG A 222 30.20 -4.72 -8.56
N ASP A 223 29.49 -4.17 -7.58
CA ASP A 223 28.65 -4.91 -6.64
C ASP A 223 27.21 -4.42 -6.77
N TYR A 224 26.24 -5.32 -6.67
CA TYR A 224 24.81 -4.98 -6.69
C TYR A 224 24.05 -5.74 -5.62
N THR A 225 23.05 -5.08 -5.05
CA THR A 225 22.04 -5.71 -4.21
C THR A 225 20.67 -5.39 -4.77
N PHE A 226 19.91 -6.44 -5.09
CA PHE A 226 18.54 -6.31 -5.58
C PHE A 226 17.58 -6.46 -4.41
N LYS A 227 16.88 -5.37 -4.07
CA LYS A 227 15.79 -5.38 -3.11
C LYS A 227 14.49 -5.75 -3.81
N MET A 228 13.92 -6.89 -3.45
CA MET A 228 12.66 -7.40 -3.97
C MET A 228 11.60 -7.36 -2.87
N LYS A 229 10.37 -7.00 -3.23
CA LYS A 229 9.19 -7.10 -2.36
C LYS A 229 8.19 -8.05 -3.00
N LEU A 230 7.75 -9.04 -2.25
CA LEU A 230 6.74 -10.01 -2.65
C LEU A 230 5.51 -9.80 -1.75
N ASP A 231 4.34 -9.61 -2.35
CA ASP A 231 3.06 -9.67 -1.62
C ASP A 231 2.55 -11.12 -1.59
N PHE A 232 1.65 -11.41 -0.64
CA PHE A 232 0.97 -12.69 -0.50
C PHE A 232 -0.44 -12.47 0.03
#